data_AF-A0A7Z9XLL5-F1
#
_entry.id   AF-A0A7Z9XLL5-F1
#
_cell.length_a   1.000
_cell.length_b   1.000
_cell.length_c   1.000
_cell.angle_alpha   90.00
_cell.angle_beta   90.00
_cell.angle_gamma   90.00
#
_symmetry.space_group_name_H-M   'P 1'
#
loop_
_entity.id
_entity.type
_entity.pdbx_description
1 polymer ?
#
loop_
_entity_poly.entity_id
_entity_poly.type
_entity_poly.pdbx_seq_one_letter_code
_entity_poly.pdbx_strand_id
1 'polypeptide(L)'
;MRDMLRPTFQPAPRRIARSAYWRLLALVFRWGKVPFSKLLGRLTPRAAWPGHDAQWESLENYGRWLRSHVRWKPDRLGGLIDVFPTRESIAAQFKEKGVFEDDCDGLAYFSGQNLIQFADDLNKITLVTVVLDPYTFEENPLLYSAHVIVAFPYQGKWRVISNDTLYPDAFDSFAEAVQFNPNCRDHPVLWAEARDRDLRLYASGSDLRALERKLEEVWRKKRDLPFTA
;
A
#
# COMPACT_ATOMS: atom_id res chain seq x y z
N MET A 1 28.27 -6.91 -5.35
CA MET A 1 27.18 -5.93 -5.09
C MET A 1 26.97 -5.73 -3.60
N ARG A 2 27.96 -5.14 -2.91
CA ARG A 2 27.91 -4.76 -1.48
C ARG A 2 28.62 -3.41 -1.30
N ASP A 3 28.38 -2.46 -2.21
CA ASP A 3 28.63 -1.05 -1.88
C ASP A 3 27.44 -0.56 -1.04
N MET A 4 27.36 -1.10 0.17
CA MET A 4 26.46 -0.61 1.20
C MET A 4 26.96 0.78 1.59
N LEU A 5 26.29 1.79 1.03
CA LEU A 5 25.96 3.07 1.67
C LEU A 5 26.96 3.48 2.75
N ARG A 6 28.09 4.09 2.35
CA ARG A 6 28.91 4.85 3.31
C ARG A 6 27.97 5.82 4.02
N PRO A 7 27.92 5.83 5.37
CA PRO A 7 27.11 6.78 6.09
C PRO A 7 27.65 8.18 5.80
N THR A 8 27.03 8.87 4.85
CA THR A 8 27.29 10.27 4.61
C THR A 8 26.80 11.01 5.85
N PHE A 9 27.71 11.72 6.51
CA PHE A 9 27.35 12.56 7.65
C PHE A 9 26.35 13.61 7.15
N GLN A 10 25.07 13.39 7.45
CA GLN A 10 24.05 14.38 7.15
C GLN A 10 24.16 15.53 8.16
N PRO A 11 24.12 16.80 7.72
CA PRO A 11 24.05 17.95 8.60
C PRO A 11 22.91 17.80 9.62
N ALA A 12 23.12 18.24 10.86
CA ALA A 12 22.12 18.14 11.93
C ALA A 12 20.73 18.69 11.53
N PRO A 13 20.60 19.82 10.80
CA PRO A 13 19.29 20.30 10.34
C PRO A 13 18.56 19.31 9.45
N ARG A 14 19.26 18.64 8.51
CA ARG A 14 18.64 17.63 7.63
C ARG A 14 18.14 16.43 8.42
N ARG A 15 18.91 15.97 9.41
CA ARG A 15 18.50 14.85 10.28
C ARG A 15 17.25 15.17 11.10
N ILE A 16 17.17 16.39 11.63
CA ILE A 16 16.02 16.86 12.40
C ILE A 16 14.79 16.98 11.50
N ALA A 17 14.93 17.64 10.34
CA ALA A 17 13.85 17.79 9.36
C ALA A 17 13.33 16.42 8.89
N ARG A 18 14.23 15.49 8.53
CA ARG A 18 13.87 14.10 8.18
C ARG A 18 13.07 13.44 9.28
N SER A 19 13.55 13.56 10.53
CA SER A 19 12.92 12.91 11.69
C SER A 19 11.54 13.49 12.00
N ALA A 20 11.39 14.81 11.89
CA ALA A 20 10.10 15.48 12.05
C ALA A 20 9.13 15.08 10.95
N TYR A 21 9.61 15.04 9.70
CA TYR A 21 8.81 14.70 8.53
C TYR A 21 8.18 13.31 8.62
N TRP A 22 8.98 12.24 8.76
CA TRP A 22 8.41 10.88 8.77
C TRP A 22 7.54 10.63 10.00
N ARG A 23 7.84 11.25 11.14
CA ARG A 23 7.00 11.13 12.35
C ARG A 23 5.65 11.82 12.18
N LEU A 24 5.63 12.98 11.52
CA LEU A 24 4.39 13.67 11.19
C LEU A 24 3.54 12.81 10.26
N LEU A 25 4.13 12.27 9.19
CA LEU A 25 3.42 11.35 8.28
C LEU A 25 2.92 10.11 9.01
N ALA A 26 3.76 9.47 9.84
CA ALA A 26 3.36 8.30 10.61
C ALA A 26 2.16 8.59 11.52
N LEU A 27 2.11 9.78 12.13
CA LEU A 27 0.98 10.22 12.94
C LEU A 27 -0.29 10.41 12.09
N VAL A 28 -0.16 11.08 10.93
CA VAL A 28 -1.25 11.32 9.99
C VAL A 28 -1.81 9.99 9.45
N PHE A 29 -0.97 9.07 9.03
CA PHE A 29 -1.39 7.76 8.53
C PHE A 29 -2.03 6.90 9.62
N ARG A 30 -1.46 6.90 10.83
CA ARG A 30 -1.99 6.13 11.95
C ARG A 30 -3.38 6.59 12.36
N TRP A 31 -3.57 7.89 12.55
CA TRP A 31 -4.75 8.44 13.23
C TRP A 31 -5.66 9.29 12.35
N GLY A 32 -5.12 9.99 11.35
CA GLY A 32 -5.88 10.90 10.51
C GLY A 32 -6.56 10.20 9.34
N LYS A 33 -5.82 9.35 8.63
CA LYS A 33 -6.21 8.84 7.31
C LYS A 33 -7.55 8.12 7.30
N VAL A 34 -7.70 7.06 8.10
CA VAL A 34 -8.92 6.24 8.09
C VAL A 34 -10.17 7.00 8.56
N PRO A 35 -10.15 7.75 9.69
CA PRO A 35 -11.31 8.56 10.08
C PRO A 35 -11.69 9.61 9.04
N PHE A 36 -10.70 10.29 8.46
CA PHE A 36 -10.93 11.31 7.45
C PHE A 36 -11.48 10.71 6.14
N SER A 37 -11.01 9.52 5.75
CA SER A 37 -11.56 8.74 4.63
C SER A 37 -13.03 8.41 4.83
N LYS A 38 -13.42 7.98 6.04
CA LYS A 38 -14.82 7.70 6.38
C LYS A 38 -15.71 8.94 6.31
N LEU A 39 -15.17 10.11 6.66
CA LEU A 39 -15.89 11.37 6.58
C LEU A 39 -16.08 11.81 5.13
N LEU A 40 -15.00 11.86 4.35
CA LEU A 40 -15.06 12.26 2.94
C LEU A 40 -15.85 11.28 2.07
N GLY A 41 -15.79 9.98 2.37
CA GLY A 41 -16.56 8.95 1.67
C GLY A 41 -18.09 9.14 1.77
N ARG A 42 -18.59 9.97 2.71
CA ARG A 42 -20.01 10.35 2.77
C ARG A 42 -20.40 11.41 1.76
N LEU A 43 -19.42 12.16 1.24
CA LEU A 43 -19.62 13.27 0.30
C LEU A 43 -19.31 12.87 -1.14
N THR A 44 -18.63 11.73 -1.36
CA THR A 44 -18.31 11.22 -2.69
C THR A 44 -19.52 10.58 -3.36
N PRO A 45 -19.66 10.66 -4.70
CA PRO A 45 -20.64 9.87 -5.45
C PRO A 45 -20.54 8.37 -5.13
N ARG A 46 -21.68 7.67 -5.14
CA ARG A 46 -21.78 6.25 -4.76
C ARG A 46 -22.65 5.49 -5.76
N ALA A 47 -22.22 4.29 -6.13
CA ALA A 47 -23.02 3.32 -6.86
C ALA A 47 -23.00 1.98 -6.13
N ALA A 48 -23.97 1.11 -6.41
CA ALA A 48 -23.97 -0.24 -5.88
C ALA A 48 -22.66 -0.94 -6.27
N TRP A 49 -21.91 -1.40 -5.27
CA TRP A 49 -20.72 -2.21 -5.53
C TRP A 49 -21.19 -3.54 -6.13
N PRO A 50 -20.76 -3.90 -7.34
CA PRO A 50 -21.23 -5.12 -8.01
C PRO A 50 -20.67 -6.41 -7.36
N GLY A 51 -20.09 -6.35 -6.16
CA GLY A 51 -19.44 -7.49 -5.54
C GLY A 51 -18.07 -7.80 -6.14
N HIS A 52 -17.51 -8.95 -5.76
CA HIS A 52 -16.28 -9.51 -6.35
C HIS A 52 -16.59 -10.34 -7.61
N ASP A 53 -17.63 -9.94 -8.34
CA ASP A 53 -18.20 -10.75 -9.42
C ASP A 53 -17.30 -10.79 -10.66
N ALA A 54 -16.33 -9.87 -10.74
CA ALA A 54 -15.22 -10.00 -11.66
C ALA A 54 -14.33 -11.18 -11.23
N GLN A 55 -14.40 -12.27 -11.99
CA GLN A 55 -13.49 -13.41 -11.88
C GLN A 55 -12.45 -13.28 -12.98
N TRP A 56 -11.17 -13.36 -12.64
CA TRP A 56 -10.09 -13.47 -13.63
C TRP A 56 -9.54 -14.88 -13.64
N GLU A 57 -9.18 -15.41 -14.81
CA GLU A 57 -8.67 -16.79 -14.93
C GLU A 57 -7.32 -16.97 -14.21
N SER A 58 -6.54 -15.90 -14.05
CA SER A 58 -5.22 -15.90 -13.41
C SER A 58 -4.88 -14.54 -12.81
N LEU A 59 -3.88 -14.53 -11.92
CA LEU A 59 -3.33 -13.31 -11.35
C LEU A 59 -2.74 -12.40 -12.44
N GLU A 60 -2.13 -12.98 -13.47
CA GLU A 60 -1.56 -12.26 -14.60
C GLU A 60 -2.65 -11.64 -15.48
N ASN A 61 -3.80 -12.31 -15.65
CA ASN A 61 -4.96 -11.73 -16.33
C ASN A 61 -5.50 -10.53 -15.53
N TYR A 62 -5.58 -10.64 -14.21
CA TYR A 62 -5.92 -9.51 -13.35
C TYR A 62 -4.91 -8.36 -13.48
N GLY A 63 -3.61 -8.66 -13.45
CA GLY A 63 -2.54 -7.66 -13.63
C GLY A 63 -2.61 -6.91 -14.97
N ARG A 64 -2.98 -7.60 -16.05
CA ARG A 64 -3.22 -6.97 -17.37
C ARG A 64 -4.49 -6.11 -17.38
N TRP A 65 -5.55 -6.59 -16.72
CA TRP A 65 -6.80 -5.84 -16.59
C TRP A 65 -6.60 -4.55 -15.79
N LEU A 66 -5.84 -4.58 -14.69
CA LEU A 66 -5.52 -3.41 -13.86
C LEU A 66 -5.00 -2.24 -14.69
N ARG A 67 -3.98 -2.48 -15.54
CA ARG A 67 -3.37 -1.44 -16.37
C ARG A 67 -4.32 -0.75 -17.36
N SER A 68 -5.41 -1.41 -17.74
CA SER A 68 -6.39 -0.85 -18.69
C SER A 68 -7.59 -0.20 -17.99
N HIS A 69 -7.84 -0.52 -16.73
CA HIS A 69 -9.06 -0.12 -16.00
C HIS A 69 -8.79 0.73 -14.77
N VAL A 70 -7.52 0.85 -14.37
CA VAL A 70 -7.07 1.62 -13.22
C VAL A 70 -6.00 2.59 -13.67
N ARG A 71 -6.05 3.84 -13.17
CA ARG A 71 -5.05 4.86 -13.49
C ARG A 71 -4.57 5.54 -12.23
N TRP A 72 -3.25 5.64 -12.10
CA TRP A 72 -2.65 6.46 -11.06
C TRP A 72 -2.88 7.93 -11.37
N LYS A 73 -3.31 8.67 -10.35
CA LYS A 73 -3.50 10.10 -10.39
C LYS A 73 -2.87 10.72 -9.14
N PRO A 74 -2.01 11.74 -9.27
CA PRO A 74 -1.43 12.38 -8.09
C PRO A 74 -2.53 13.07 -7.28
N ASP A 75 -2.43 12.96 -5.95
CA ASP A 75 -3.25 13.76 -5.04
C ASP A 75 -2.94 15.25 -5.25
N ARG A 76 -3.99 16.07 -5.24
CA ARG A 76 -3.92 17.53 -5.42
C ARG A 76 -3.10 18.23 -4.33
N LEU A 77 -2.97 17.61 -3.16
CA LEU A 77 -2.24 18.16 -2.02
C LEU A 77 -0.99 17.35 -1.67
N GLY A 78 -0.50 16.55 -2.63
CA GLY A 78 0.75 15.81 -2.51
C GLY A 78 0.78 14.81 -1.37
N GLY A 79 -0.35 14.14 -1.11
CA GLY A 79 -0.47 13.07 -0.10
C GLY A 79 -0.84 13.56 1.29
N LEU A 80 -1.05 14.87 1.48
CA LEU A 80 -1.39 15.45 2.79
C LEU A 80 -2.87 15.22 3.17
N ILE A 81 -3.75 15.14 2.17
CA ILE A 81 -5.18 14.87 2.32
C ILE A 81 -5.51 13.64 1.46
N ASP A 82 -4.81 12.56 1.78
CA ASP A 82 -4.95 11.29 1.11
C ASP A 82 -6.02 10.46 1.86
N VAL A 83 -6.99 9.95 1.11
CA VAL A 83 -8.12 9.19 1.65
C VAL A 83 -8.33 7.90 0.89
N PHE A 84 -8.64 6.85 1.64
CA PHE A 84 -9.11 5.62 1.04
C PHE A 84 -10.52 5.82 0.45
N PRO A 85 -10.74 5.40 -0.80
CA PRO A 85 -12.06 5.41 -1.38
C PRO A 85 -12.95 4.38 -0.70
N THR A 86 -14.26 4.53 -0.86
CA THR A 86 -15.23 3.48 -0.53
C THR A 86 -15.43 2.57 -1.74
N ARG A 87 -15.82 1.31 -1.51
CA ARG A 87 -16.24 0.41 -2.59
C ARG A 87 -17.31 1.06 -3.47
N GLU A 88 -18.29 1.72 -2.87
CA GLU A 88 -19.36 2.37 -3.64
C GLU A 88 -18.86 3.54 -4.50
N SER A 89 -17.86 4.29 -4.02
CA SER A 89 -17.25 5.37 -4.81
C SER A 89 -16.41 4.84 -5.97
N ILE A 90 -15.73 3.70 -5.80
CA ILE A 90 -15.01 3.02 -6.88
C ILE A 90 -16.01 2.57 -7.96
N ALA A 91 -17.11 1.92 -7.55
CA ALA A 91 -18.16 1.51 -8.48
C ALA A 91 -18.78 2.69 -9.23
N ALA A 92 -18.96 3.84 -8.56
CA ALA A 92 -19.44 5.06 -9.21
C ALA A 92 -18.47 5.53 -10.32
N GLN A 93 -17.16 5.52 -10.05
CA GLN A 93 -16.16 5.89 -11.06
C GLN A 93 -16.16 4.94 -12.26
N PHE A 94 -16.23 3.62 -12.04
CA PHE A 94 -16.34 2.66 -13.15
C PHE A 94 -17.60 2.89 -13.99
N LYS A 95 -18.73 3.15 -13.34
CA LYS A 95 -20.00 3.42 -14.05
C LYS A 95 -19.96 4.70 -14.88
N GLU A 96 -19.33 5.75 -14.36
CA GLU A 96 -19.29 7.07 -15.00
C GLU A 96 -18.20 7.16 -16.08
N LYS A 97 -17.00 6.66 -15.77
CA LYS A 97 -15.79 6.87 -16.59
C LYS A 97 -15.30 5.62 -17.32
N GLY A 98 -15.78 4.43 -16.95
CA GLY A 98 -15.23 3.15 -17.40
C GLY A 98 -13.89 2.78 -16.77
N VAL A 99 -13.32 3.64 -15.94
CA VAL A 99 -12.02 3.44 -15.25
C VAL A 99 -12.10 3.95 -13.81
N PHE A 100 -11.24 3.40 -12.95
CA PHE A 100 -11.02 3.91 -11.59
C PHE A 100 -9.70 4.71 -11.55
N GLU A 101 -9.77 5.93 -11.05
CA GLU A 101 -8.61 6.82 -10.93
C GLU A 101 -8.44 7.23 -9.47
N ASP A 102 -7.23 7.03 -8.94
CA ASP A 102 -6.86 7.40 -7.58
C ASP A 102 -5.34 7.48 -7.41
N ASP A 103 -4.88 7.92 -6.25
CA ASP A 103 -3.46 7.86 -5.86
C ASP A 103 -3.04 6.45 -5.41
N CYS A 104 -1.81 6.29 -4.91
CA CYS A 104 -1.28 4.98 -4.53
C CYS A 104 -2.14 4.26 -3.48
N ASP A 105 -2.84 5.00 -2.63
CA ASP A 105 -3.65 4.47 -1.54
C ASP A 105 -4.97 3.89 -2.01
N GLY A 106 -5.69 4.66 -2.82
CA GLY A 106 -6.92 4.16 -3.43
C GLY A 106 -6.67 2.96 -4.32
N LEU A 107 -5.57 2.97 -5.08
CA LEU A 107 -5.19 1.87 -5.95
C LEU A 107 -4.75 0.62 -5.17
N ALA A 108 -4.00 0.79 -4.09
CA ALA A 108 -3.65 -0.32 -3.21
C ALA A 108 -4.89 -0.88 -2.50
N TYR A 109 -5.77 -0.02 -1.98
CA TYR A 109 -7.01 -0.48 -1.35
C TYR A 109 -7.88 -1.28 -2.33
N PHE A 110 -8.11 -0.75 -3.53
CA PHE A 110 -8.83 -1.45 -4.60
C PHE A 110 -8.19 -2.80 -4.93
N SER A 111 -6.86 -2.84 -5.09
CA SER A 111 -6.14 -4.09 -5.37
C SER A 111 -6.30 -5.11 -4.24
N GLY A 112 -6.18 -4.68 -2.98
CA GLY A 112 -6.39 -5.52 -1.80
C GLY A 112 -7.80 -6.12 -1.72
N GLN A 113 -8.82 -5.42 -2.22
CA GLN A 113 -10.17 -5.98 -2.31
C GLN A 113 -10.31 -7.09 -3.35
N ASN A 114 -9.55 -7.04 -4.46
CA ASN A 114 -9.73 -7.98 -5.57
C ASN A 114 -8.79 -9.20 -5.48
N LEU A 115 -7.75 -9.13 -4.65
CA LEU A 115 -6.80 -10.23 -4.44
C LEU A 115 -7.37 -11.45 -3.69
N ILE A 116 -8.62 -11.38 -3.24
CA ILE A 116 -9.31 -12.46 -2.52
C ILE A 116 -9.37 -13.75 -3.37
N GLN A 117 -9.45 -13.61 -4.70
CA GLN A 117 -9.50 -14.75 -5.61
C GLN A 117 -8.15 -15.49 -5.72
N PHE A 118 -7.03 -14.80 -5.47
CA PHE A 118 -5.71 -15.33 -5.79
C PHE A 118 -4.86 -15.65 -4.56
N ALA A 119 -4.96 -14.86 -3.49
CA ALA A 119 -4.03 -14.96 -2.38
C ALA A 119 -4.09 -16.32 -1.67
N ASP A 120 -2.93 -16.90 -1.37
CA ASP A 120 -2.83 -18.19 -0.67
C ASP A 120 -3.43 -18.12 0.76
N ASP A 121 -3.39 -16.95 1.38
CA ASP A 121 -3.95 -16.68 2.71
C ASP A 121 -4.57 -15.27 2.74
N LEU A 122 -5.89 -15.22 2.88
CA LEU A 122 -6.66 -13.98 2.87
C LEU A 122 -6.30 -13.03 4.02
N ASN A 123 -5.80 -13.55 5.15
CA ASN A 123 -5.34 -12.72 6.26
C ASN A 123 -4.02 -12.03 5.97
N LYS A 124 -3.27 -12.51 4.97
CA LYS A 124 -1.96 -11.99 4.55
C LYS A 124 -2.03 -11.01 3.39
N ILE A 125 -3.22 -10.71 2.85
CA ILE A 125 -3.41 -9.56 1.96
C ILE A 125 -3.19 -8.28 2.78
N THR A 126 -2.05 -7.63 2.55
CA THR A 126 -1.56 -6.57 3.42
C THR A 126 -1.32 -5.30 2.63
N LEU A 127 -2.03 -4.23 2.99
CA LEU A 127 -1.73 -2.88 2.52
C LEU A 127 -0.55 -2.37 3.35
N VAL A 128 0.50 -1.94 2.68
CA VAL A 128 1.73 -1.46 3.32
C VAL A 128 1.94 -0.02 2.94
N THR A 129 1.79 0.87 3.91
CA THR A 129 2.20 2.26 3.79
C THR A 129 3.67 2.37 4.18
N VAL A 130 4.49 2.90 3.28
CA VAL A 130 5.91 3.16 3.51
C VAL A 130 6.18 4.65 3.47
N VAL A 131 7.08 5.09 4.33
CA VAL A 131 7.71 6.40 4.29
C VAL A 131 9.19 6.20 3.99
N LEU A 132 9.61 6.68 2.83
CA LEU A 132 10.96 6.61 2.30
C LEU A 132 11.74 7.89 2.66
N ASP A 133 13.07 7.85 2.58
CA ASP A 133 13.89 9.03 2.81
C ASP A 133 13.69 10.05 1.68
N PRO A 134 13.07 11.22 1.94
CA PRO A 134 12.79 12.21 0.90
C PRO A 134 14.06 12.70 0.21
N TYR A 135 15.22 12.65 0.86
CA TYR A 135 16.48 13.09 0.27
C TYR A 135 17.08 12.11 -0.76
N THR A 136 16.38 11.02 -1.06
CA THR A 136 16.77 10.08 -2.13
C THR A 136 16.01 10.29 -3.43
N PHE A 137 15.06 11.24 -3.46
CA PHE A 137 14.35 11.65 -4.67
C PHE A 137 14.90 12.98 -5.15
N GLU A 138 15.31 13.05 -6.42
CA GLU A 138 15.81 14.29 -7.02
C GLU A 138 14.65 15.26 -7.32
N GLU A 139 13.51 14.72 -7.76
CA GLU A 139 12.33 15.50 -8.13
C GLU A 139 11.22 15.31 -7.09
N ASN A 140 10.58 16.40 -6.65
CA ASN A 140 9.43 16.41 -5.74
C ASN A 140 9.55 15.46 -4.53
N PRO A 141 10.59 15.63 -3.69
CA PRO A 141 10.96 14.65 -2.68
C PRO A 141 9.89 14.36 -1.64
N LEU A 142 9.00 15.32 -1.35
CA LEU A 142 7.90 15.14 -0.40
C LEU A 142 6.72 14.36 -0.98
N LEU A 143 6.54 14.39 -2.31
CA LEU A 143 5.45 13.71 -2.99
C LEU A 143 5.71 12.21 -3.09
N TYR A 144 6.96 11.82 -3.39
CA TYR A 144 7.33 10.42 -3.61
C TYR A 144 7.81 9.68 -2.36
N SER A 145 8.06 10.40 -1.27
CA SER A 145 8.54 9.79 -0.03
C SER A 145 7.46 9.07 0.77
N ALA A 146 6.19 9.17 0.40
CA ALA A 146 5.13 8.32 0.95
C ALA A 146 4.52 7.50 -0.17
N HIS A 147 4.33 6.21 0.08
CA HIS A 147 3.81 5.30 -0.93
C HIS A 147 3.03 4.16 -0.29
N VAL A 148 2.03 3.65 -0.99
CA VAL A 148 1.24 2.49 -0.53
C VAL A 148 1.22 1.41 -1.60
N ILE A 149 1.49 0.19 -1.15
CA ILE A 149 1.51 -1.02 -1.96
C ILE A 149 0.61 -2.09 -1.33
N VAL A 150 0.29 -3.13 -2.10
CA VAL A 150 -0.29 -4.36 -1.56
C VAL A 150 0.70 -5.49 -1.71
N ALA A 151 1.03 -6.13 -0.59
CA ALA A 151 1.81 -7.37 -0.55
C ALA A 151 0.90 -8.54 -0.16
N PHE A 152 1.04 -9.66 -0.86
CA PHE A 152 0.22 -10.86 -0.62
C PHE A 152 0.98 -12.13 -1.03
N PRO A 153 0.72 -13.27 -0.37
CA PRO A 153 1.27 -14.55 -0.79
C PRO A 153 0.48 -15.12 -1.98
N TYR A 154 1.19 -15.65 -2.98
CA TYR A 154 0.63 -16.35 -4.13
C TYR A 154 1.60 -17.46 -4.57
N GLN A 155 1.12 -18.69 -4.63
CA GLN A 155 1.91 -19.87 -4.98
C GLN A 155 3.19 -20.01 -4.14
N GLY A 156 3.08 -19.72 -2.83
CA GLY A 156 4.19 -19.84 -1.88
C GLY A 156 5.24 -18.74 -1.94
N LYS A 157 5.03 -17.68 -2.72
CA LYS A 157 5.90 -16.50 -2.80
C LYS A 157 5.13 -15.22 -2.49
N TRP A 158 5.83 -14.20 -2.00
CA TRP A 158 5.26 -12.87 -1.86
C TRP A 158 5.25 -12.14 -3.20
N ARG A 159 4.10 -11.60 -3.57
CA ARG A 159 3.87 -10.75 -4.74
C ARG A 159 3.48 -9.36 -4.30
N VAL A 160 3.70 -8.38 -5.18
CA VAL A 160 3.40 -6.97 -4.93
C VAL A 160 2.59 -6.40 -6.09
N ILE A 161 1.50 -5.72 -5.74
CA ILE A 161 0.84 -4.76 -6.63
C ILE A 161 1.11 -3.37 -6.08
N SER A 162 1.48 -2.47 -6.98
CA SER A 162 1.64 -1.05 -6.68
C SER A 162 1.04 -0.22 -7.79
N ASN A 163 0.29 0.82 -7.43
CA ASN A 163 -0.49 1.60 -8.38
C ASN A 163 -1.37 0.67 -9.25
N ASP A 164 -1.22 0.74 -10.56
CA ASP A 164 -1.94 -0.06 -11.56
C ASP A 164 -1.18 -1.32 -12.01
N THR A 165 -0.07 -1.66 -11.34
CA THR A 165 0.90 -2.64 -11.84
C THR A 165 1.11 -3.78 -10.84
N LEU A 166 0.85 -5.01 -11.31
CA LEU A 166 1.40 -6.23 -10.74
C LEU A 166 2.87 -6.35 -11.12
N TYR A 167 3.76 -6.37 -10.14
CA TYR A 167 5.18 -6.57 -10.42
C TYR A 167 5.47 -8.05 -10.76
N PRO A 168 6.37 -8.29 -11.74
CA PRO A 168 6.71 -9.65 -12.16
C PRO A 168 7.55 -10.37 -11.11
N ASP A 169 8.33 -9.63 -10.31
CA ASP A 169 9.18 -10.18 -9.27
C ASP A 169 8.34 -10.87 -8.18
N ALA A 170 8.91 -11.94 -7.62
CA ALA A 170 8.36 -12.71 -6.51
C ALA A 170 9.44 -12.89 -5.45
N PHE A 171 9.06 -12.86 -4.18
CA PHE A 171 9.99 -12.75 -3.06
C PHE A 171 9.78 -13.86 -2.03
N ASP A 172 10.83 -14.21 -1.30
CA ASP A 172 10.78 -15.26 -0.27
C ASP A 172 10.16 -14.78 1.04
N SER A 173 10.15 -13.47 1.26
CA SER A 173 9.65 -12.87 2.49
C SER A 173 8.85 -11.59 2.23
N PHE A 174 8.01 -11.21 3.20
CA PHE A 174 7.26 -9.96 3.17
C PHE A 174 8.22 -8.77 3.19
N ALA A 175 9.26 -8.83 4.03
CA ALA A 175 10.22 -7.74 4.14
C ALA A 175 10.98 -7.52 2.81
N GLU A 176 11.33 -8.58 2.08
CA GLU A 176 11.95 -8.48 0.76
C GLU A 176 10.99 -7.89 -0.27
N ALA A 177 9.73 -8.33 -0.29
CA ALA A 177 8.71 -7.79 -1.17
C ALA A 177 8.51 -6.27 -0.98
N VAL A 178 8.47 -5.81 0.28
CA VAL A 178 8.36 -4.38 0.59
C VAL A 178 9.66 -3.62 0.26
N GLN A 179 10.84 -4.17 0.54
CA GLN A 179 12.10 -3.45 0.32
C GLN A 179 12.50 -3.36 -1.16
N PHE A 180 12.25 -4.41 -1.94
CA PHE A 180 12.82 -4.58 -3.28
C PHE A 180 11.83 -4.39 -4.42
N ASN A 181 10.58 -4.00 -4.13
CA ASN A 181 9.67 -3.55 -5.19
C ASN A 181 10.20 -2.25 -5.85
N PRO A 182 9.88 -1.99 -7.12
CA PRO A 182 10.42 -0.85 -7.87
C PRO A 182 10.25 0.54 -7.23
N ASN A 183 9.26 0.80 -6.38
CA ASN A 183 9.09 2.13 -5.75
C ASN A 183 9.90 2.30 -4.46
N CYS A 184 10.34 1.20 -3.84
CA CYS A 184 11.11 1.22 -2.60
C CYS A 184 12.58 0.85 -2.81
N ARG A 185 12.88 0.19 -3.95
CA ARG A 185 14.23 -0.21 -4.32
C ARG A 185 15.11 1.05 -4.34
N ASP A 186 16.27 0.95 -3.71
CA ASP A 186 17.27 2.02 -3.57
C ASP A 186 16.88 3.21 -2.67
N HIS A 187 15.68 3.21 -2.08
CA HIS A 187 15.22 4.22 -1.15
C HIS A 187 15.15 3.67 0.30
N PRO A 188 15.87 4.27 1.27
CA PRO A 188 15.79 3.85 2.66
C PRO A 188 14.37 4.02 3.21
N VAL A 189 13.81 2.94 3.74
CA VAL A 189 12.53 2.98 4.45
C VAL A 189 12.76 3.57 5.84
N LEU A 190 12.18 4.74 6.10
CA LEU A 190 12.22 5.39 7.41
C LEU A 190 11.16 4.84 8.35
N TRP A 191 10.00 4.45 7.80
CA TRP A 191 8.87 3.91 8.55
C TRP A 191 7.94 3.12 7.63
N ALA A 192 7.30 2.10 8.16
CA ALA A 192 6.26 1.35 7.49
C ALA A 192 5.11 0.99 8.44
N GLU A 193 3.91 0.90 7.89
CA GLU A 193 2.69 0.46 8.55
C GLU A 193 1.96 -0.55 7.68
N ALA A 194 1.53 -1.64 8.31
CA ALA A 194 0.81 -2.72 7.66
C ALA A 194 -0.62 -2.76 8.18
N ARG A 195 -1.57 -2.80 7.23
CA ARG A 195 -3.00 -2.91 7.46
C ARG A 195 -3.56 -4.09 6.67
N ASP A 196 -4.68 -4.66 7.13
CA ASP A 196 -5.44 -5.59 6.29
C ASP A 196 -6.24 -4.86 5.22
N ARG A 197 -6.86 -5.65 4.34
CA ARG A 197 -7.76 -5.16 3.28
C ARG A 197 -8.96 -4.36 3.83
N ASP A 198 -9.31 -4.51 5.11
CA ASP A 198 -10.39 -3.75 5.75
C ASP A 198 -9.85 -2.52 6.51
N LEU A 199 -8.61 -2.12 6.20
CA LEU A 199 -7.87 -0.99 6.77
C LEU A 199 -7.60 -1.10 8.27
N ARG A 200 -7.75 -2.29 8.86
CA ARG A 200 -7.43 -2.54 10.27
C ARG A 200 -5.93 -2.64 10.40
N LEU A 201 -5.39 -1.93 11.39
CA LEU A 201 -3.98 -1.93 11.66
C LEU A 201 -3.50 -3.28 12.18
N TYR A 202 -2.43 -3.80 11.59
CA TYR A 202 -1.67 -4.92 12.15
C TYR A 202 -0.50 -4.43 13.00
N ALA A 203 0.44 -3.69 12.39
CA ALA A 203 1.66 -3.27 13.04
C ALA A 203 2.32 -2.11 12.28
N SER A 204 3.30 -1.47 12.92
CA SER A 204 4.21 -0.53 12.28
C SER A 204 5.60 -0.56 12.89
N GLY A 205 6.56 0.01 12.17
CA GLY A 205 7.93 0.19 12.65
C GLY A 205 8.85 0.74 11.56
N SER A 206 10.09 1.03 11.92
CA SER A 206 11.14 1.48 11.01
C SER A 206 12.04 0.35 10.50
N ASP A 207 11.88 -0.87 11.01
CA ASP A 207 12.62 -2.06 10.59
C ASP A 207 11.62 -3.05 9.97
N LEU A 208 11.74 -3.29 8.67
CA LEU A 208 10.85 -4.17 7.91
C LEU A 208 10.90 -5.62 8.39
N ARG A 209 12.06 -6.13 8.84
CA ARG A 209 12.17 -7.49 9.40
C ARG A 209 11.51 -7.58 10.76
N ALA A 210 11.64 -6.54 11.58
CA ALA A 210 10.91 -6.47 12.85
C ALA A 210 9.40 -6.34 12.64
N LEU A 211 8.97 -5.59 11.62
CA LEU A 211 7.57 -5.50 11.20
C LEU A 211 7.04 -6.87 10.77
N GLU A 212 7.76 -7.56 9.89
CA GLU A 212 7.41 -8.91 9.43
C GLU A 212 7.22 -9.90 10.59
N ARG A 213 8.13 -9.93 11.57
CA ARG A 213 7.99 -10.79 12.76
C ARG A 213 6.69 -10.52 13.52
N LYS A 214 6.34 -9.24 13.71
CA LYS A 214 5.08 -8.85 14.36
C LYS A 214 3.87 -9.28 13.52
N LEU A 215 3.96 -9.20 12.20
CA LEU A 215 2.90 -9.65 11.31
C LEU A 215 2.69 -11.16 11.38
N GLU A 216 3.75 -11.96 11.40
CA GLU A 216 3.62 -13.41 11.57
C GLU A 216 2.95 -13.79 12.90
N GLU A 217 3.20 -13.04 13.98
CA GLU A 217 2.45 -13.23 15.24
C GLU A 217 0.95 -12.91 15.10
N VAL A 218 0.61 -11.84 14.39
CA VAL A 218 -0.79 -11.43 14.13
C VAL A 218 -1.49 -12.44 13.23
N TRP A 219 -0.87 -12.86 12.13
CA TRP A 219 -1.43 -13.82 11.18
C TRP A 219 -1.61 -15.19 11.80
N ARG A 220 -0.66 -15.65 12.63
CA ARG A 220 -0.79 -16.89 13.38
C ARG A 220 -2.03 -16.87 14.28
N LYS A 221 -2.27 -15.77 15.02
CA LYS A 221 -3.46 -15.63 15.88
C LYS A 221 -4.77 -15.58 15.09
N LYS A 222 -4.75 -15.01 13.88
CA LYS A 222 -5.94 -14.93 13.00
C LYS A 222 -6.26 -16.25 12.32
N ARG A 223 -5.27 -17.12 12.06
CA ARG A 223 -5.48 -18.44 11.45
C ARG A 223 -6.42 -19.32 12.27
N ASP A 224 -6.46 -19.13 13.57
CA ASP A 224 -7.28 -19.90 14.51
C ASP A 224 -8.72 -19.36 14.63
N LEU A 225 -9.06 -18.26 13.92
CA LEU A 225 -10.41 -17.69 13.92
C LEU A 225 -11.19 -18.18 12.68
N PRO A 226 -12.46 -18.60 12.84
CA PRO A 226 -13.29 -18.95 11.69
C PRO A 226 -13.44 -17.74 10.77
N PHE A 227 -13.22 -17.96 9.48
CA PHE A 227 -13.34 -16.90 8.47
C PHE A 227 -14.82 -16.51 8.34
N THR A 228 -15.20 -15.35 8.88
CA THR A 228 -16.50 -14.75 8.58
C THR A 228 -16.38 -13.99 7.26
N ALA A 229 -16.93 -14.57 6.21
CA ALA A 229 -17.06 -13.94 4.89
C ALA A 229 -18.01 -12.74 4.93
#